data_AF-W2WJF1-F1
#
_entry.id   AF-W2WJF1-F1
#
_cell.length_a   1.000
_cell.length_b   1.000
_cell.length_c   1.000
_cell.angle_alpha   90.00
_cell.angle_beta   90.00
_cell.angle_gamma   90.00
#
_symmetry.space_group_name_H-M   'P 1'
#
loop_
_entity.id
_entity.type
_entity.pdbx_description
1 polymer ?
#
loop_
_entity_poly.entity_id
_entity_poly.type
_entity_poly.pdbx_seq_one_letter_code
_entity_poly.pdbx_strand_id
1 'polypeptide(L)' 'MLQSAAYASWFEDNMRCTKETFLQLGRFLQEHGVRFANAKVRQHPYEKKIAAALYFLGSAGVPGS' A
#
# COMPACT_ATOMS: atom_id res chain seq x y z
N MET A 1 9.67 0.13 -10.83
CA MET A 1 10.46 0.53 -9.63
C MET A 1 10.25 -0.39 -8.43
N LEU A 2 9.04 -0.91 -8.16
CA LEU A 2 8.77 -1.76 -6.99
C LEU A 2 9.34 -3.20 -7.08
N GLN A 3 9.84 -3.62 -8.25
CA GLN A 3 10.33 -4.99 -8.46
C GLN A 3 11.78 -5.25 -8.03
N SER A 4 12.57 -4.23 -7.67
CA SER A 4 13.93 -4.46 -7.16
C SER A 4 13.91 -5.15 -5.79
N ALA A 5 14.85 -6.07 -5.56
CA ALA A 5 15.05 -6.74 -4.27
C ALA A 5 15.48 -5.77 -3.16
N ALA A 6 16.08 -4.63 -3.55
CA ALA A 6 16.50 -3.58 -2.63
C ALA A 6 15.36 -2.94 -1.82
N TYR A 7 14.10 -3.14 -2.24
CA TYR A 7 12.94 -2.62 -1.52
C TYR A 7 12.29 -3.64 -0.56
N ALA A 8 12.78 -4.88 -0.49
CA ALA A 8 12.16 -5.91 0.35
C ALA A 8 12.07 -5.47 1.81
N SER A 9 13.19 -5.03 2.40
CA SER A 9 13.23 -4.52 3.78
C SER A 9 12.36 -3.26 3.96
N TRP A 10 12.34 -2.36 2.97
CA TRP A 10 11.51 -1.15 3.04
C TRP A 10 10.01 -1.47 3.21
N PHE A 11 9.51 -2.50 2.53
CA PHE A 11 8.13 -2.94 2.68
C PHE A 11 7.84 -3.47 4.09
N GLU A 12 8.75 -4.27 4.65
CA GLU A 12 8.57 -4.78 6.00
C GLU A 12 8.60 -3.65 7.04
N ASP A 13 9.56 -2.72 6.90
CA ASP A 13 9.73 -1.56 7.80
C ASP A 13 8.55 -0.56 7.74
N ASN A 14 8.02 -0.29 6.54
CA ASN A 14 7.05 0.81 6.33
C ASN A 14 5.61 0.32 6.15
N MET A 15 5.44 -0.86 5.59
CA MET A 15 4.13 -1.41 5.21
C MET A 15 3.70 -2.57 6.10
N ARG A 16 4.58 -3.03 7.01
CA ARG A 16 4.33 -4.17 7.93
C ARG A 16 3.94 -5.46 7.21
N CYS A 17 4.32 -5.59 5.94
CA CYS A 17 4.08 -6.78 5.14
C CYS A 17 5.21 -6.97 4.14
N THR A 18 5.38 -8.19 3.64
CA THR A 18 6.36 -8.45 2.59
C THR A 18 5.91 -7.80 1.27
N LYS A 19 6.87 -7.55 0.39
CA LYS A 19 6.59 -7.09 -0.98
C LYS A 19 5.65 -8.03 -1.75
N GLU A 20 5.78 -9.35 -1.54
CA GLU A 20 4.90 -10.33 -2.19
C GLU A 20 3.46 -10.16 -1.71
N THR A 21 3.26 -10.07 -0.40
CA THR A 21 1.95 -9.82 0.21
C THR A 21 1.35 -8.51 -0.29
N PHE A 22 2.16 -7.45 -0.38
CA PHE A 22 1.72 -6.15 -0.92
C PHE A 22 1.20 -6.26 -2.35
N LEU A 23 1.93 -6.95 -3.23
CA LEU A 23 1.53 -7.14 -4.63
C LEU A 23 0.28 -8.01 -4.74
N GLN A 24 0.17 -9.07 -3.94
CA GLN A 24 -1.04 -9.91 -3.89
C GLN A 24 -2.25 -9.12 -3.42
N LEU A 25 -2.11 -8.29 -2.37
CA LEU A 25 -3.18 -7.40 -1.91
C LEU A 25 -3.59 -6.42 -3.00
N GLY A 26 -2.61 -5.84 -3.70
CA GLY A 26 -2.89 -4.92 -4.79
C GLY A 26 -3.70 -5.56 -5.89
N ARG A 27 -3.30 -6.76 -6.33
CA ARG A 27 -4.03 -7.54 -7.32
C ARG A 27 -5.44 -7.89 -6.84
N PHE A 28 -5.58 -8.41 -5.62
CA PHE A 28 -6.86 -8.78 -5.02
C PHE A 28 -7.83 -7.59 -4.98
N LEU A 29 -7.39 -6.44 -4.49
CA LEU A 29 -8.21 -5.24 -4.43
C LEU A 29 -8.62 -4.75 -5.82
N GLN A 30 -7.73 -4.87 -6.80
CA GLN A 30 -8.01 -4.49 -8.19
C GLN A 30 -9.04 -5.42 -8.83
N GLU A 31 -8.88 -6.74 -8.66
CA GLU A 31 -9.81 -7.76 -9.16
C GLU A 31 -11.21 -7.63 -8.54
N HIS A 32 -11.28 -7.23 -7.26
CA HIS A 32 -12.54 -6.96 -6.56
C HIS A 32 -13.12 -5.55 -6.81
N GLY A 33 -12.48 -4.74 -7.66
CA GLY A 33 -13.00 -3.42 -8.05
C GLY A 33 -12.97 -2.37 -6.94
N VAL A 34 -12.11 -2.52 -5.94
CA VAL A 34 -11.97 -1.54 -4.85
C VAL A 34 -11.41 -0.23 -5.41
N ARG A 35 -12.24 0.83 -5.35
CA ARG A 35 -11.87 2.16 -5.86
C ARG A 35 -11.35 3.02 -4.72
N PHE A 36 -10.08 3.40 -4.80
CA PHE A 36 -9.53 4.45 -3.95
C PHE A 36 -9.93 5.83 -4.46
N ALA A 37 -10.27 6.74 -3.54
CA ALA A 37 -10.60 8.12 -3.86
C ALA A 37 -9.54 8.74 -4.80
N ASN A 38 -10.00 9.33 -5.90
CA ASN A 38 -9.10 10.01 -6.82
C ASN A 38 -8.82 11.41 -6.28
N ALA A 39 -7.55 11.75 -6.04
CA ALA A 39 -7.20 13.11 -5.68
C ALA A 39 -7.48 14.03 -6.89
N LYS A 40 -8.23 15.12 -6.67
CA LYS A 40 -8.67 16.06 -7.72
C LYS A 40 -7.50 16.73 -8.47
N VAL A 41 -6.31 16.75 -7.86
CA VAL A 41 -5.16 17.53 -8.34
C VAL A 41 -4.05 16.65 -8.93
N ARG A 42 -3.91 15.40 -8.46
CA ARG A 42 -2.79 14.53 -8.87
C ARG A 42 -3.26 13.08 -8.94
N GLN A 43 -3.29 12.51 -10.14
CA GLN A 43 -3.59 11.10 -10.32
C GLN A 43 -2.38 10.28 -9.86
N HIS A 44 -2.56 9.51 -8.79
CA HIS A 44 -1.55 8.58 -8.30
C HIS A 44 -1.77 7.19 -8.90
N PRO A 45 -0.70 6.45 -9.24
CA PRO A 45 -0.78 5.04 -9.59
C PRO A 45 -1.48 4.26 -8.49
N TYR A 46 -2.20 3.20 -8.88
CA TYR A 46 -3.00 2.37 -7.97
C TYR A 46 -2.17 1.83 -6.80
N GLU A 47 -0.94 1.36 -7.08
CA GLU A 47 0.00 0.87 -6.07
C GLU A 47 0.34 1.93 -5.01
N LYS A 48 0.49 3.20 -5.39
CA LYS A 48 0.73 4.29 -4.43
C LYS A 48 -0.46 4.52 -3.51
N LYS A 49 -1.68 4.31 -4.01
CA LYS A 49 -2.90 4.46 -3.19
C LYS A 49 -3.01 3.32 -2.18
N ILE A 50 -2.67 2.10 -2.56
CA ILE A 50 -2.61 0.95 -1.65
C ILE A 50 -1.54 1.15 -0.60
N ALA A 51 -0.34 1.62 -1.00
CA ALA A 51 0.72 1.96 -0.06
C ALA A 51 0.28 3.03 0.95
N ALA A 52 -0.40 4.10 0.51
CA ALA A 52 -0.94 5.08 1.45
C ALA A 52 -1.97 4.44 2.40
N ALA A 53 -2.91 3.65 1.89
CA ALA A 53 -3.95 3.01 2.70
C ALA A 53 -3.37 2.05 3.75
N LEU A 54 -2.43 1.18 3.35
CA LEU A 54 -1.77 0.24 4.25
C LEU A 54 -0.88 0.95 5.28
N TYR A 55 -0.18 2.02 4.88
CA TYR A 55 0.60 2.85 5.79
C TYR A 55 -0.29 3.51 6.86
N PHE A 56 -1.44 4.08 6.45
CA PHE A 56 -2.41 4.66 7.39
C PHE A 56 -3.04 3.61 8.30
N LEU A 57 -3.42 2.43 7.77
CA LEU A 57 -3.95 1.33 8.57
C LEU A 57 -2.92 0.81 9.59
N GLY A 58 -1.66 0.68 9.17
CA GLY A 58 -0.55 0.32 10.05
C GLY A 58 -0.29 1.36 11.14
N SER A 59 -0.50 2.64 10.84
CA SER A 59 -0.33 3.76 11.77
C SER A 59 -1.55 3.99 12.68
N ALA A 60 -2.75 3.58 12.26
CA ALA A 60 -3.99 3.65 13.05
C ALA A 60 -4.01 2.65 14.23
N GLY A 61 -3.00 1.77 14.32
CA GLY A 61 -2.78 0.85 15.44
C GLY A 61 -2.33 1.49 16.76
N VAL A 62 -2.33 2.83 16.86
CA VAL A 62 -2.27 3.53 18.15
C VAL A 62 -3.55 4.36 18.33
N PRO A 63 -4.67 3.75 18.78
CA PRO A 63 -5.64 4.52 19.54
C PRO A 63 -4.91 5.08 20.76
N GLY A 64 -5.10 6.36 21.03
CA GLY A 64 -4.30 7.15 21.97
C GLY A 64 -3.96 6.43 23.29
N SER A 65 -2.67 6.49 23.63
CA SER A 65 -2.22 6.42 25.02
C SER A 65 -2.32 7.80 25.66
#